data_AF-A0A1E4G345-F1
#
_entry.id   AF-A0A1E4G345-F1
#
_cell.length_a   1.000
_cell.length_b   1.000
_cell.length_c   1.000
_cell.angle_alpha   90.00
_cell.angle_beta   90.00
_cell.angle_gamma   90.00
#
_symmetry.space_group_name_H-M   'P 1'
#
loop_
_entity.id
_entity.type
_entity.pdbx_description
1 polymer ?
#
loop_
_entity_poly.entity_id
_entity_poly.type
_entity_poly.pdbx_seq_one_letter_code
_entity_poly.pdbx_strand_id
1 'polypeptide(L)'
;MHQRHPRPGGSDAFVNRIRGIIGTVALDCDCRQRVNDALQRFIEMEQQRETRRHLLSSRQHRAAIAALVDLLAELEEISWREADRSVFAELAHLFEDIAEHALRGAEDLRLMEKDFSA
;
A
#
# COMPACT_ATOMS: atom_id res chain seq x y z
N MET A 1 -23.28 -25.88 6.81
CA MET A 1 -23.20 -24.66 5.97
C MET A 1 -22.91 -23.48 6.89
N HIS A 2 -21.65 -23.22 7.24
CA HIS A 2 -21.29 -22.03 8.03
C HIS A 2 -20.99 -20.89 7.06
N GLN A 3 -21.93 -19.95 6.95
CA GLN A 3 -21.71 -18.70 6.22
C GLN A 3 -20.69 -17.86 7.00
N ARG A 4 -19.48 -17.72 6.46
CA ARG A 4 -18.54 -16.69 6.88
C ARG A 4 -19.02 -15.37 6.29
N HIS A 5 -19.54 -14.48 7.12
CA HIS A 5 -19.71 -13.09 6.73
C HIS A 5 -18.32 -12.47 6.51
N PRO A 6 -18.07 -11.78 5.38
CA PRO A 6 -16.84 -11.03 5.20
C PRO A 6 -16.80 -9.94 6.28
N ARG A 7 -15.67 -9.80 6.96
CA ARG A 7 -15.45 -8.65 7.85
C ARG A 7 -15.32 -7.44 6.92
N PRO A 8 -16.18 -6.41 7.03
CA PRO A 8 -16.00 -5.20 6.24
C PRO A 8 -14.60 -4.65 6.51
N GLY A 9 -13.87 -4.31 5.44
CA GLY A 9 -12.58 -3.62 5.56
C GLY A 9 -12.74 -2.37 6.41
N GLY A 10 -11.66 -1.90 7.06
CA GLY A 10 -11.72 -0.79 8.01
C GLY A 10 -12.44 0.47 7.47
N SER A 11 -12.32 0.70 6.16
CA SER A 11 -13.00 1.78 5.42
C SER A 11 -14.53 1.62 5.39
N ASP A 12 -15.06 0.42 5.16
CA ASP A 12 -16.50 0.15 5.10
C ASP A 12 -17.17 0.32 6.47
N ALA A 13 -16.49 -0.11 7.54
CA ALA A 13 -17.00 0.07 8.90
C ALA A 13 -17.12 1.55 9.28
N PHE A 14 -16.18 2.38 8.85
CA PHE A 14 -16.19 3.82 9.07
C PHE A 14 -17.28 4.53 8.25
N VAL A 15 -17.41 4.19 6.97
CA VAL A 15 -18.48 4.68 6.10
C VAL A 15 -19.85 4.36 6.68
N ASN A 16 -20.07 3.12 7.13
CA ASN A 16 -21.34 2.71 7.72
C ASN A 16 -21.63 3.45 9.03
N ARG A 17 -20.60 3.80 9.81
CA ARG A 17 -20.74 4.65 10.99
C ARG A 17 -21.16 6.08 10.62
N ILE A 18 -20.57 6.67 9.58
CA ILE A 18 -20.96 8.00 9.08
C ILE A 18 -22.41 7.99 8.57
N ARG A 19 -22.79 6.97 7.77
CA ARG A 19 -24.18 6.78 7.32
C ARG A 19 -25.15 6.66 8.50
N GLY A 20 -24.76 5.94 9.55
CA GLY A 20 -25.52 5.83 10.79
C GLY A 20 -25.74 7.18 11.47
N ILE A 21 -24.69 8.00 11.59
CA ILE A 21 -24.79 9.35 12.17
C ILE A 21 -25.72 10.24 11.33
N ILE A 22 -25.55 10.25 10.00
CA ILE A 22 -26.44 11.02 9.09
C ILE A 22 -27.90 10.58 9.25
N GLY A 23 -28.14 9.28 9.47
CA GLY A 23 -29.47 8.74 9.74
C GLY A 23 -30.12 9.28 11.02
N THR A 24 -29.32 9.66 12.02
CA THR A 24 -29.80 10.24 13.30
C THR A 24 -30.04 11.74 13.25
N VAL A 25 -29.55 12.43 12.22
CA VAL A 25 -29.80 13.87 12.03
C VAL A 25 -31.18 14.06 11.39
N ALA A 26 -31.96 15.01 11.92
CA ALA A 26 -33.24 15.45 11.35
C ALA A 26 -33.03 16.25 10.05
N LEU A 27 -32.49 15.58 9.03
CA LEU A 27 -32.46 16.06 7.65
C LEU A 27 -33.78 15.67 6.98
N ASP A 28 -34.31 16.55 6.12
CA ASP A 28 -35.33 16.14 5.16
C ASP A 28 -34.79 15.03 4.23
N CYS A 29 -35.71 14.27 3.64
CA CYS A 29 -35.35 13.09 2.84
C CYS A 29 -34.43 13.44 1.66
N ASP A 30 -34.62 14.61 1.04
CA ASP A 30 -33.82 15.09 -0.09
C ASP A 30 -32.39 15.44 0.34
N CYS A 31 -32.22 16.13 1.46
CA CYS A 31 -30.92 16.43 2.05
C CYS A 31 -30.19 15.15 2.45
N ARG A 32 -30.90 14.19 3.04
CA ARG A 32 -30.34 12.88 3.40
C ARG A 32 -29.82 12.13 2.18
N GLN A 33 -30.61 12.10 1.10
CA GLN A 33 -30.20 11.45 -0.15
C GLN A 33 -28.96 12.14 -0.74
N ARG A 34 -28.94 13.47 -0.80
CA ARG A 34 -27.79 14.25 -1.30
C ARG A 34 -26.50 13.98 -0.52
N VAL A 35 -26.58 13.87 0.80
CA VAL A 35 -25.41 13.56 1.64
C VAL A 35 -24.92 12.13 1.38
N ASN A 36 -25.83 11.16 1.28
CA ASN A 36 -25.45 9.77 0.96
C ASN A 36 -24.79 9.65 -0.42
N ASP A 37 -25.30 10.36 -1.44
CA ASP A 37 -24.74 10.38 -2.78
C ASP A 37 -23.38 11.08 -2.82
N ALA A 38 -23.20 12.15 -2.04
CA ALA A 38 -21.90 12.81 -1.89
C ALA A 38 -20.89 11.89 -1.19
N LEU A 39 -21.32 11.18 -0.14
CA LEU A 39 -20.46 10.25 0.59
C LEU A 39 -20.05 9.06 -0.29
N GLN A 40 -20.97 8.52 -1.09
CA GLN A 40 -20.67 7.43 -2.02
C GLN A 40 -19.61 7.85 -3.06
N ARG A 41 -19.77 9.02 -3.67
CA ARG A 41 -18.76 9.57 -4.61
C ARG A 41 -17.41 9.80 -3.95
N PHE A 42 -17.39 10.26 -2.70
CA PHE A 42 -16.16 10.45 -1.94
C PHE A 42 -15.41 9.12 -1.73
N ILE A 43 -16.13 8.05 -1.37
CA ILE A 43 -15.53 6.72 -1.17
C ILE A 43 -14.88 6.23 -2.47
N GLU A 44 -15.59 6.35 -3.59
CA GLU A 44 -15.06 5.94 -4.90
C GLU A 44 -13.80 6.74 -5.28
N MET A 45 -13.79 8.05 -5.01
CA MET A 45 -12.62 8.89 -5.24
C MET A 45 -11.43 8.50 -4.36
N GLU A 46 -11.65 8.23 -3.07
CA GLU A 46 -10.57 7.83 -2.16
C GLU A 46 -10.04 6.43 -2.48
N GLN A 47 -10.90 5.48 -2.86
CA GLN A 47 -10.46 4.15 -3.34
C GLN A 47 -9.55 4.27 -4.58
N GLN A 48 -9.95 5.10 -5.55
CA GLN A 48 -9.11 5.36 -6.73
C GLN A 48 -7.78 6.03 -6.37
N ARG A 49 -7.81 6.98 -5.43
CA ARG A 49 -6.62 7.68 -4.95
C ARG A 49 -5.65 6.73 -4.26
N GLU A 50 -6.13 5.86 -3.37
CA GLU A 50 -5.33 4.86 -2.67
C GLU A 50 -4.74 3.84 -3.65
N THR A 51 -5.52 3.34 -4.60
CA THR A 51 -5.03 2.43 -5.66
C THR A 51 -3.87 3.06 -6.43
N ARG A 52 -4.00 4.34 -6.83
CA ARG A 52 -2.94 5.08 -7.53
C ARG A 52 -1.71 5.27 -6.64
N ARG A 53 -1.91 5.54 -5.35
CA ARG A 53 -0.84 5.72 -4.37
C ARG A 53 -0.01 4.45 -4.22
N HIS A 54 -0.65 3.30 -4.03
CA HIS A 54 0.04 2.01 -3.94
C HIS A 54 0.81 1.66 -5.22
N LEU A 55 0.23 1.88 -6.40
CA LEU A 55 0.93 1.64 -7.66
C LEU A 55 2.15 2.55 -7.83
N LEU A 56 2.04 3.84 -7.47
CA LEU A 56 3.16 4.76 -7.52
C LEU A 56 4.26 4.37 -6.54
N SER A 57 3.89 4.00 -5.30
CA SER A 57 4.81 3.53 -4.27
C SER A 57 5.56 2.27 -4.71
N SER A 58 4.86 1.26 -5.23
CA SER A 58 5.49 0.05 -5.77
C SER A 58 6.47 0.34 -6.91
N ARG A 59 6.14 1.31 -7.79
CA ARG A 59 7.07 1.78 -8.84
C ARG A 59 8.32 2.46 -8.27
N GLN A 60 8.18 3.22 -7.18
CA GLN A 60 9.31 3.83 -6.47
C GLN A 60 10.20 2.75 -5.83
N HIS A 61 9.63 1.73 -5.20
CA HIS A 61 10.39 0.57 -4.70
C HIS A 61 11.17 -0.12 -5.81
N ARG A 62 10.56 -0.35 -6.99
CA ARG A 62 11.26 -0.89 -8.16
C ARG A 62 12.45 -0.02 -8.59
N ALA A 63 12.28 1.30 -8.62
CA ALA A 63 13.35 2.22 -8.99
C ALA A 63 14.49 2.22 -7.96
N ALA A 64 14.17 2.14 -6.66
CA ALA A 64 15.16 2.02 -5.60
C ALA A 64 15.96 0.71 -5.70
N ILE A 65 15.29 -0.43 -5.96
CA ILE A 65 15.96 -1.72 -6.19
C ILE A 65 16.94 -1.61 -7.36
N ALA A 66 16.56 -0.99 -8.48
CA ALA A 66 17.45 -0.83 -9.61
C ALA A 66 18.72 -0.05 -9.23
N ALA A 67 18.58 1.07 -8.50
CA ALA A 67 19.72 1.86 -8.03
C ALA A 67 20.62 1.09 -7.05
N LEU A 68 20.03 0.29 -6.15
CA LEU A 68 20.80 -0.56 -5.21
C LEU A 68 21.52 -1.70 -5.92
N VAL A 69 20.92 -2.28 -6.97
CA VAL A 69 21.57 -3.29 -7.83
C VAL A 69 22.73 -2.68 -8.60
N ASP A 70 22.58 -1.45 -9.11
CA ASP A 70 23.67 -0.74 -9.77
C ASP A 70 24.85 -0.50 -8.81
N LEU A 71 24.57 -0.16 -7.54
CA LEU A 71 25.61 -0.02 -6.51
C LEU A 71 26.27 -1.36 -6.16
N LEU A 72 25.50 -2.46 -6.10
CA LEU A 72 26.02 -3.81 -5.88
C LEU A 72 26.94 -4.30 -7.01
N ALA A 73 27.00 -3.63 -8.17
CA ALA A 73 27.96 -3.97 -9.22
C ALA A 73 29.42 -3.86 -8.74
N GLU A 74 29.70 -3.08 -7.69
CA GLU A 74 31.00 -3.01 -7.01
C GLU A 74 31.48 -4.39 -6.49
N LEU A 75 30.54 -5.32 -6.23
CA LEU A 75 30.87 -6.69 -5.82
C LEU A 75 31.76 -7.42 -6.84
N GLU A 76 31.66 -7.09 -8.14
CA GLU A 76 32.48 -7.68 -9.19
C GLU A 76 33.96 -7.24 -9.11
N GLU A 77 34.23 -6.10 -8.47
CA GLU A 77 35.58 -5.56 -8.30
C GLU A 77 36.25 -6.07 -7.02
N ILE A 78 35.46 -6.64 -6.10
CA ILE A 78 35.93 -7.06 -4.77
C ILE A 78 36.49 -8.47 -4.81
N SER A 79 37.76 -8.59 -4.41
CA SER A 79 38.43 -9.87 -4.25
C SER A 79 38.20 -10.46 -2.87
N TRP A 80 38.24 -11.79 -2.75
CA TRP A 80 38.27 -12.48 -1.45
C TRP A 80 39.48 -12.07 -0.57
N ARG A 81 40.51 -11.50 -1.20
CA ARG A 81 41.72 -10.94 -0.56
C ARG A 81 41.57 -9.49 -0.11
N GLU A 82 40.37 -8.90 -0.20
CA GLU A 82 40.13 -7.53 0.24
C GLU A 82 40.64 -7.31 1.67
N ALA A 83 41.44 -6.26 1.83
CA ALA A 83 42.08 -5.91 3.08
C ALA A 83 41.08 -5.27 4.04
N ASP A 84 40.19 -4.42 3.50
CA ASP A 84 39.12 -3.81 4.28
C ASP A 84 37.90 -4.73 4.36
N ARG A 85 37.74 -5.40 5.50
CA ARG A 85 36.62 -6.32 5.72
C ARG A 85 35.28 -5.62 5.93
N SER A 86 35.27 -4.31 6.19
CA SER A 86 34.02 -3.55 6.38
C SER A 86 33.17 -3.49 5.12
N VAL A 87 33.81 -3.49 3.94
CA VAL A 87 33.14 -3.49 2.62
C VAL A 87 32.16 -4.67 2.48
N PHE A 88 32.49 -5.86 3.00
CA PHE A 88 31.56 -7.00 2.95
C PHE A 88 30.29 -6.77 3.79
N ALA A 89 30.40 -6.04 4.90
CA ALA A 89 29.25 -5.68 5.72
C ALA A 89 28.38 -4.62 5.03
N GLU A 90 29.00 -3.64 4.36
CA GLU A 90 28.28 -2.64 3.56
C GLU A 90 27.51 -3.29 2.41
N LEU A 91 28.14 -4.20 1.66
CA LEU A 91 27.47 -4.97 0.61
C LEU A 91 26.33 -5.84 1.15
N ALA A 92 26.49 -6.42 2.34
CA ALA A 92 25.41 -7.18 2.98
C ALA A 92 24.19 -6.29 3.26
N HIS A 93 24.41 -5.05 3.74
CA HIS A 93 23.33 -4.08 3.95
C HIS A 93 22.61 -3.71 2.64
N LEU A 94 23.32 -3.61 1.52
CA LEU A 94 22.67 -3.38 0.22
C LEU A 94 21.72 -4.52 -0.18
N PHE A 95 22.06 -5.77 0.10
CA PHE A 95 21.14 -6.90 -0.11
C PHE A 95 19.92 -6.82 0.82
N GLU A 96 20.12 -6.45 2.08
CA GLU A 96 19.04 -6.26 3.06
C GLU A 96 18.07 -5.15 2.62
N ASP A 97 18.59 -4.01 2.16
CA ASP A 97 17.81 -2.89 1.64
C ASP A 97 17.00 -3.30 0.40
N ILE A 98 17.60 -4.05 -0.54
CA ILE A 98 16.88 -4.59 -1.70
C ILE A 98 15.73 -5.49 -1.25
N ALA A 99 15.97 -6.38 -0.28
CA ALA A 99 14.94 -7.27 0.24
C ALA A 99 13.80 -6.48 0.90
N GLU A 100 14.10 -5.43 1.66
CA GLU A 100 13.11 -4.54 2.26
C GLU A 100 12.27 -3.82 1.21
N HIS A 101 12.90 -3.23 0.19
CA HIS A 101 12.20 -2.59 -0.91
C HIS A 101 11.33 -3.58 -1.70
N ALA A 102 11.81 -4.80 -1.93
CA ALA A 102 11.04 -5.84 -2.60
C ALA A 102 9.81 -6.26 -1.78
N LEU A 103 9.96 -6.41 -0.45
CA LEU A 103 8.87 -6.76 0.45
C LEU A 103 7.79 -5.67 0.46
N ARG A 104 8.20 -4.41 0.62
CA ARG A 104 7.28 -3.25 0.64
C ARG A 104 6.57 -3.07 -0.70
N GLY A 105 7.30 -3.13 -1.80
CA GLY A 105 6.71 -3.04 -3.14
C GLY A 105 5.70 -4.15 -3.42
N ALA A 106 5.93 -5.36 -2.89
CA ALA A 106 4.97 -6.47 -2.97
C ALA A 106 3.77 -6.29 -2.04
N GLU A 107 3.95 -5.71 -0.85
CA GLU A 107 2.86 -5.36 0.06
C GLU A 107 1.91 -4.35 -0.56
N ASP A 108 2.43 -3.27 -1.17
CA ASP A 108 1.63 -2.27 -1.88
C ASP A 108 0.72 -2.90 -2.95
N LEU A 109 1.27 -3.83 -3.74
CA LEU A 109 0.49 -4.51 -4.79
C LEU A 109 -0.55 -5.49 -4.22
N ARG A 110 -0.25 -6.15 -3.09
CA ARG A 110 -1.21 -7.02 -2.40
C ARG A 110 -2.36 -6.24 -1.77
N LEU A 111 -2.12 -5.00 -1.33
CA LEU A 111 -3.19 -4.13 -0.85
C LEU A 111 -4.18 -3.83 -1.99
N MET A 112 -3.67 -3.59 -3.20
CA MET A 112 -4.52 -3.41 -4.38
C MET A 112 -5.33 -4.68 -4.71
N GLU A 113 -4.75 -5.88 -4.62
CA GLU A 113 -5.48 -7.15 -4.84
C GLU A 113 -6.65 -7.34 -3.86
N LYS A 114 -6.43 -6.97 -2.59
CA LYS A 114 -7.46 -7.09 -1.54
C LYS A 114 -8.60 -6.09 -1.73
N ASP A 115 -8.31 -4.89 -2.22
CA ASP A 115 -9.33 -3.87 -2.51
C ASP A 115 -10.28 -4.29 -3.66
N PHE A 116 -9.85 -5.14 -4.59
CA PHE A 116 -10.71 -5.71 -5.63
C PHE A 116 -11.49 -6.96 -5.20
N SER A 117 -11.20 -7.51 -4.02
CA SER A 117 -11.78 -8.76 -3.52
C SER A 117 -12.78 -8.56 -2.36
N ALA A 118 -13.04 -7.31 -1.97
CA ALA A 118 -14.02 -6.91 -0.97
C ALA A 118 -15.29 -6.37 -1.65
#